data_AF-A0A838UFV1-F1
#
_entry.id   AF-A0A838UFV1-F1
#
_cell.length_a   1.000
_cell.length_b   1.000
_cell.length_c   1.000
_cell.angle_alpha   90.00
_cell.angle_beta   90.00
_cell.angle_gamma   90.00
#
_symmetry.space_group_name_H-M   'P 1'
#
loop_
_entity.id
_entity.type
_entity.pdbx_description
1 polymer ?
#
loop_
_entity_poly.entity_id
_entity_poly.type
_entity_poly.pdbx_seq_one_letter_code
_entity_poly.pdbx_strand_id
1 'polypeptide(L)'
;MKRRRSCQIWHQLCRHAEGAALALLLAACGGTTAGTTGVPVVGDTPGPATMTTTTGPATSPTAAPTSNPADPWAALAARPLQLPTVAPGAACPVTAGQAVSGSGTPIIYGQGPAYIAVGVTNGTLHYDPTPALDSGSPWGLTQIHWEVAPPFAGPLLIRGKQLGGTQAMGFNGGEEFTASNASDTEPVVSALRLSVSQPGGNQWYRATSYVRVKAAGCYAIQFDGAAFSNVVVFQATSTS
;
A
#
# COMPACT_ATOMS: atom_id res chain seq x y z
N MET A 1 0.84 -49.14 33.42
CA MET A 1 1.63 -48.83 34.63
C MET A 1 2.89 -48.06 34.21
N LYS A 2 3.16 -46.90 34.87
CA LYS A 2 4.34 -45.98 34.78
C LYS A 2 4.60 -45.30 33.42
N ARG A 3 4.24 -44.02 33.20
CA ARG A 3 4.62 -42.69 33.78
C ARG A 3 5.73 -41.99 32.96
N ARG A 4 5.35 -40.92 32.23
CA ARG A 4 5.60 -39.49 32.52
C ARG A 4 7.05 -39.02 32.33
N ARG A 5 7.27 -38.22 31.28
CA ARG A 5 8.17 -37.04 31.19
C ARG A 5 7.83 -36.32 29.87
N SER A 6 7.99 -34.99 29.83
CA SER A 6 7.76 -34.07 28.70
C SER A 6 6.56 -33.11 28.78
N CYS A 7 5.99 -32.91 29.97
CA CYS A 7 5.18 -31.73 30.28
C CYS A 7 5.98 -30.81 31.23
N GLN A 8 6.97 -30.06 30.73
CA GLN A 8 7.67 -29.04 31.53
C GLN A 8 8.25 -27.83 30.77
N ILE A 9 8.04 -27.69 29.45
CA ILE A 9 8.66 -26.56 28.71
C ILE A 9 7.66 -25.43 28.36
N TRP A 10 6.36 -25.62 28.58
CA TRP A 10 5.31 -24.70 28.11
C TRP A 10 4.81 -23.64 29.11
N HIS A 11 5.52 -23.39 30.23
CA HIS A 11 5.01 -22.51 31.30
C HIS A 11 5.79 -21.21 31.56
N GLN A 12 6.61 -20.72 30.62
CA GLN A 12 7.45 -19.53 30.84
C GLN A 12 7.19 -18.28 30.00
N LEU A 13 6.14 -18.21 29.16
CA LEU A 13 5.86 -16.99 28.36
C LEU A 13 4.49 -16.33 28.58
N CYS A 14 3.71 -16.74 29.60
CA CYS A 14 2.38 -16.18 29.90
C CYS A 14 2.32 -15.34 31.20
N ARG A 15 3.35 -14.54 31.51
CA ARG A 15 3.29 -13.57 32.61
C ARG A 15 4.07 -12.32 32.27
N HIS A 16 3.40 -11.32 31.67
CA HIS A 16 3.64 -9.90 31.88
C HIS A 16 2.43 -9.12 31.34
N ALA A 17 1.34 -9.15 32.12
CA ALA A 17 0.26 -8.17 32.10
C ALA A 17 -0.01 -7.81 33.58
N GLU A 18 -0.37 -6.56 33.84
CA GLU A 18 -0.38 -5.82 35.13
C GLU A 18 0.88 -4.94 35.25
N GLY A 19 0.84 -3.61 35.42
CA GLY A 19 -0.24 -2.67 35.65
C GLY A 19 0.43 -1.41 36.23
N ALA A 20 0.09 -0.21 35.75
CA ALA A 20 0.41 1.03 36.44
C ALA A 20 -0.43 2.17 35.86
N ALA A 21 -1.64 2.34 36.39
CA ALA A 21 -2.36 3.60 36.32
C ALA A 21 -1.71 4.55 37.34
N LEU A 22 -1.16 5.67 36.86
CA LEU A 22 -0.73 6.78 37.71
C LEU A 22 -1.54 8.02 37.29
N ALA A 23 -2.55 8.33 38.09
CA ALA A 23 -3.22 9.62 38.07
C ALA A 23 -2.35 10.62 38.84
N LEU A 24 -2.10 11.79 38.26
CA LEU A 24 -1.51 12.94 38.94
C LEU A 24 -2.33 14.20 38.64
N LEU A 25 -2.60 14.89 39.73
CA LEU A 25 -3.55 15.99 39.93
C LEU A 25 -2.90 17.36 39.69
N LEU A 26 -3.79 18.31 39.35
CA LEU A 26 -3.79 19.75 39.68
C LEU A 26 -2.86 20.73 38.95
N ALA A 27 -3.54 21.78 38.42
CA ALA A 27 -3.27 23.22 38.49
C ALA A 27 -3.48 23.87 37.10
N ALA A 28 -4.00 25.07 36.90
CA ALA A 28 -4.77 26.05 37.68
C ALA A 28 -5.19 27.12 36.64
N CYS A 29 -6.21 27.90 36.97
CA CYS A 29 -6.79 28.97 36.16
C CYS A 29 -5.81 30.10 35.76
N GLY A 30 -6.00 30.60 34.54
CA GLY A 30 -5.54 31.89 34.02
C GLY A 30 -5.83 31.91 32.51
N GLY A 31 -6.70 32.74 31.94
CA GLY A 31 -6.89 34.16 32.17
C GLY A 31 -6.23 34.89 31.01
N THR A 32 -7.00 35.23 29.96
CA THR A 32 -6.67 36.35 29.06
C THR A 32 -7.88 36.69 28.17
N THR A 33 -8.42 37.87 28.42
CA THR A 33 -9.39 38.60 27.61
C THR A 33 -8.76 39.00 26.28
N ALA A 34 -9.35 38.58 25.16
CA ALA A 34 -9.09 39.18 23.86
C ALA A 34 -10.29 40.08 23.51
N GLY A 35 -10.07 41.39 23.60
CA GLY A 35 -10.92 42.38 22.99
C GLY A 35 -10.57 42.58 21.51
N THR A 36 -11.40 43.42 20.88
CA THR A 36 -11.23 44.06 19.57
C THR A 36 -11.55 43.21 18.34
N THR A 37 -12.70 43.51 17.74
CA THR A 37 -12.94 43.87 16.31
C THR A 37 -14.47 44.03 16.22
N GLY A 38 -15.07 44.98 15.53
CA GLY A 38 -14.68 45.85 14.43
C GLY A 38 -16.03 46.16 13.77
N VAL A 39 -16.40 47.44 13.71
CA VAL A 39 -17.68 47.92 13.16
C VAL A 39 -17.78 47.53 11.67
N PRO A 40 -18.86 46.90 11.19
CA PRO A 40 -19.14 46.89 9.77
C PRO A 40 -19.91 48.16 9.37
N VAL A 41 -19.27 48.91 8.48
CA VAL A 41 -19.80 50.02 7.70
C VAL A 41 -20.96 49.52 6.83
N VAL A 42 -22.10 50.19 6.92
CA VAL A 42 -23.23 50.05 5.99
C VAL A 42 -22.89 50.87 4.75
N GLY A 43 -22.71 50.20 3.62
CA GLY A 43 -22.40 50.81 2.33
C GLY A 43 -23.34 50.31 1.23
N ASP A 44 -24.25 51.19 0.86
CA ASP A 44 -24.81 51.48 -0.47
C ASP A 44 -25.32 50.37 -1.42
N THR A 45 -26.64 50.42 -1.55
CA THR A 45 -27.52 50.16 -2.70
C THR A 45 -26.88 50.33 -4.10
N PRO A 46 -27.04 49.35 -5.02
CA PRO A 46 -26.85 49.56 -6.45
C PRO A 46 -28.17 49.99 -7.11
N GLY A 47 -28.12 51.07 -7.90
CA GLY A 47 -29.20 51.51 -8.78
C GLY A 47 -29.48 50.53 -9.94
N PRO A 48 -30.63 50.63 -10.59
CA PRO A 48 -31.04 49.71 -11.65
C PRO A 48 -30.28 50.03 -12.94
N ALA A 49 -29.45 49.10 -13.41
CA ALA A 49 -28.88 49.12 -14.75
C ALA A 49 -29.85 48.44 -15.74
N THR A 50 -30.29 49.23 -16.71
CA THR A 50 -31.13 48.86 -17.85
C THR A 50 -30.50 47.74 -18.68
N MET A 51 -31.15 46.58 -18.81
CA MET A 51 -30.74 45.51 -19.73
C MET A 51 -31.39 45.74 -21.11
N THR A 52 -30.59 46.10 -22.10
CA THR A 52 -30.91 45.95 -23.52
C THR A 52 -30.60 44.52 -23.96
N THR A 53 -31.63 43.74 -24.29
CA THR A 53 -31.55 42.39 -24.84
C THR A 53 -31.23 42.43 -26.34
N THR A 54 -29.99 42.08 -26.69
CA THR A 54 -29.61 41.76 -28.08
C THR A 54 -29.69 40.25 -28.28
N THR A 55 -30.70 39.81 -29.01
CA THR A 55 -30.95 38.40 -29.36
C THR A 55 -30.01 37.97 -30.48
N GLY A 56 -28.93 37.26 -30.15
CA GLY A 56 -28.09 36.53 -31.11
C GLY A 56 -28.59 35.09 -31.28
N PRO A 57 -28.45 34.46 -32.47
CA PRO A 57 -28.88 33.09 -32.69
C PRO A 57 -28.05 32.11 -31.85
N ALA A 58 -28.74 31.35 -31.01
CA ALA A 58 -28.16 30.33 -30.13
C ALA A 58 -27.67 29.13 -30.96
N THR A 59 -26.38 29.04 -31.20
CA THR A 59 -25.73 27.76 -31.52
C THR A 59 -25.80 26.86 -30.29
N SER A 60 -26.63 25.82 -30.35
CA SER A 60 -26.71 24.80 -29.31
C SER A 60 -25.33 24.16 -29.11
N PRO A 61 -24.77 24.13 -27.89
CA PRO A 61 -23.57 23.35 -27.64
C PRO A 61 -23.94 21.87 -27.77
N THR A 62 -23.33 21.20 -28.74
CA THR A 62 -23.29 19.74 -28.80
C THR A 62 -22.67 19.25 -27.50
N ALA A 63 -23.49 18.62 -26.64
CA ALA A 63 -23.02 17.98 -25.43
C ALA A 63 -22.00 16.90 -25.82
N ALA A 64 -20.73 17.11 -25.47
CA ALA A 64 -19.74 16.06 -25.50
C ALA A 64 -20.22 14.93 -24.58
N PRO A 65 -20.07 13.65 -24.97
CA PRO A 65 -20.41 12.56 -24.08
C PRO A 65 -19.53 12.69 -22.84
N THR A 66 -20.14 12.93 -21.68
CA THR A 66 -19.51 12.74 -20.38
C THR A 66 -19.15 11.26 -20.28
N SER A 67 -17.88 10.93 -20.56
CA SER A 67 -17.35 9.61 -20.25
C SER A 67 -17.61 9.34 -18.78
N ASN A 68 -18.39 8.29 -18.50
CA ASN A 68 -18.46 7.65 -17.19
C ASN A 68 -17.04 7.62 -16.60
N PRO A 69 -16.79 7.93 -15.31
CA PRO A 69 -15.47 7.71 -14.76
C PRO A 69 -15.09 6.27 -15.07
N ALA A 70 -14.09 6.11 -15.94
CA ALA A 70 -13.61 4.80 -16.34
C ALA A 70 -13.25 4.05 -15.05
N ASP A 71 -13.64 2.78 -14.95
CA ASP A 71 -13.25 1.92 -13.83
C ASP A 71 -11.73 2.09 -13.62
N PRO A 72 -11.28 2.69 -12.51
CA PRO A 72 -9.87 3.03 -12.35
C PRO A 72 -9.00 1.76 -12.36
N TRP A 73 -9.56 0.61 -11.96
CA TRP A 73 -8.86 -0.66 -12.04
C TRP A 73 -8.63 -1.12 -13.48
N ALA A 74 -9.63 -0.95 -14.36
CA ALA A 74 -9.47 -1.23 -15.79
C ALA A 74 -8.37 -0.35 -16.42
N ALA A 75 -8.33 0.93 -16.05
CA ALA A 75 -7.30 1.85 -16.54
C ALA A 75 -5.88 1.47 -16.08
N LEU A 76 -5.70 1.04 -14.82
CA LEU A 76 -4.42 0.55 -14.33
C LEU A 76 -4.04 -0.81 -14.94
N ALA A 77 -4.99 -1.72 -15.07
CA ALA A 77 -4.76 -3.05 -15.65
C ALA A 77 -4.35 -2.98 -17.13
N ALA A 78 -4.85 -2.00 -17.88
CA ALA A 78 -4.48 -1.75 -19.27
C ALA A 78 -3.03 -1.27 -19.44
N ARG A 79 -2.36 -0.82 -18.37
CA ARG A 79 -0.96 -0.38 -18.45
C ARG A 79 -0.03 -1.57 -18.72
N PRO A 80 0.97 -1.42 -19.61
CA PRO A 80 1.93 -2.48 -19.87
C PRO A 80 2.78 -2.77 -18.63
N LEU A 81 3.21 -4.02 -18.49
CA LEU A 81 4.15 -4.45 -17.46
C LEU A 81 5.59 -4.18 -17.96
N GLN A 82 6.15 -3.05 -17.55
CA GLN A 82 7.44 -2.47 -17.94
C GLN A 82 8.57 -2.91 -17.00
N LEU A 83 8.94 -4.19 -17.06
CA LEU A 83 10.01 -4.73 -16.21
C LEU A 83 11.37 -4.72 -16.92
N PRO A 84 12.48 -4.57 -16.18
CA PRO A 84 13.80 -4.71 -16.76
C PRO A 84 14.02 -6.12 -17.31
N THR A 85 14.81 -6.21 -18.38
CA THR A 85 15.26 -7.50 -18.90
C THR A 85 16.57 -7.88 -18.23
N VAL A 86 16.70 -9.15 -17.84
CA VAL A 86 17.92 -9.73 -17.29
C VAL A 86 18.45 -10.71 -18.32
N ALA A 87 19.71 -10.55 -18.72
CA ALA A 87 20.35 -11.48 -19.62
C ALA A 87 20.46 -12.87 -18.97
N PRO A 88 20.37 -13.97 -19.74
CA PRO A 88 20.57 -15.31 -19.19
C PRO A 88 21.90 -15.42 -18.43
N GLY A 89 21.85 -15.90 -17.18
CA GLY A 89 23.01 -16.06 -16.32
C GLY A 89 23.57 -14.78 -15.67
N ALA A 90 23.02 -13.60 -16.00
CA ALA A 90 23.40 -12.37 -15.30
C ALA A 90 22.91 -12.38 -13.85
N ALA A 91 23.62 -11.67 -12.98
CA ALA A 91 23.18 -11.45 -11.60
C ALA A 91 21.83 -10.70 -11.57
N CYS A 92 21.00 -10.98 -10.56
CA CYS A 92 19.74 -10.27 -10.38
C CYS A 92 20.03 -8.80 -10.01
N PRO A 93 19.56 -7.81 -10.79
CA PRO A 93 19.81 -6.40 -10.51
C PRO A 93 18.85 -5.91 -9.42
N VAL A 94 19.06 -6.37 -8.19
CA VAL A 94 18.18 -6.07 -7.06
C VAL A 94 18.11 -4.57 -6.81
N THR A 95 16.91 -4.08 -6.51
CA THR A 95 16.68 -2.69 -6.12
C THR A 95 17.33 -2.44 -4.77
N ALA A 96 18.10 -1.36 -4.65
CA ALA A 96 18.71 -0.97 -3.39
C ALA A 96 17.63 -0.55 -2.38
N GLY A 97 17.74 -1.05 -1.15
CA GLY A 97 16.92 -0.60 -0.03
C GLY A 97 17.36 0.78 0.44
N GLN A 98 16.42 1.57 0.96
CA GLN A 98 16.67 2.92 1.43
C GLN A 98 15.86 3.23 2.70
N ALA A 99 16.36 4.13 3.54
CA ALA A 99 15.59 4.71 4.61
C ALA A 99 14.81 5.91 4.06
N VAL A 100 13.49 5.92 4.24
CA VAL A 100 12.63 7.06 3.84
C VAL A 100 12.07 7.72 5.08
N SER A 101 12.27 9.03 5.20
CA SER A 101 11.80 9.82 6.33
C SER A 101 10.29 9.69 6.53
N GLY A 102 9.87 9.47 7.78
CA GLY A 102 8.47 9.34 8.16
C GLY A 102 7.85 7.94 7.95
N SER A 103 8.52 7.03 7.23
CA SER A 103 8.03 5.64 7.05
C SER A 103 7.97 4.86 8.37
N GLY A 104 8.87 5.16 9.31
CA GLY A 104 9.02 4.39 10.55
C GLY A 104 9.63 3.00 10.33
N THR A 105 9.87 2.59 9.08
CA THR A 105 10.50 1.31 8.72
C THR A 105 11.95 1.56 8.31
N PRO A 106 12.94 0.85 8.89
CA PRO A 106 14.35 1.18 8.67
C PRO A 106 14.81 1.13 7.22
N ILE A 107 14.35 0.14 6.44
CA ILE A 107 14.72 -0.06 5.05
C ILE A 107 13.47 -0.46 4.26
N ILE A 108 13.20 0.26 3.18
CA ILE A 108 12.14 -0.03 2.21
C ILE A 108 12.71 0.01 0.78
N TYR A 109 12.06 -0.66 -0.17
CA TYR A 109 12.52 -0.79 -1.55
C TYR A 109 11.45 -0.25 -2.51
N GLY A 110 11.88 0.55 -3.48
CA GLY A 110 11.00 1.23 -4.42
C GLY A 110 11.43 2.66 -4.68
N GLN A 111 10.79 3.26 -5.68
CA GLN A 111 10.87 4.69 -5.95
C GLN A 111 9.48 5.23 -5.69
N GLY A 112 9.35 6.15 -4.72
CA GLY A 112 8.06 6.56 -4.18
C GLY A 112 6.99 6.90 -5.22
N PRO A 113 5.70 6.82 -4.85
CA PRO A 113 5.24 6.76 -3.45
C PRO A 113 5.03 5.35 -2.90
N ALA A 114 5.07 4.29 -3.70
CA ALA A 114 4.81 2.92 -3.24
C ALA A 114 6.09 2.11 -3.06
N TYR A 115 6.13 1.31 -1.98
CA TYR A 115 7.30 0.56 -1.54
C TYR A 115 6.93 -0.83 -1.02
N ILE A 116 7.91 -1.73 -1.06
CA ILE A 116 7.92 -2.99 -0.30
C ILE A 116 8.87 -2.84 0.89
N ALA A 117 8.47 -3.29 2.08
CA ALA A 117 9.18 -2.97 3.31
C ALA A 117 9.64 -4.21 4.08
N VAL A 118 8.72 -5.14 4.37
CA VAL A 118 9.00 -6.38 5.11
C VAL A 118 9.03 -7.57 4.16
N GLY A 119 9.85 -8.57 4.48
CA GLY A 119 10.02 -9.81 3.72
C GLY A 119 11.07 -9.74 2.61
N VAL A 120 11.76 -8.59 2.49
CA VAL A 120 12.93 -8.42 1.62
C VAL A 120 14.11 -7.89 2.43
N THR A 121 15.22 -8.61 2.43
CA THR A 121 16.47 -8.25 3.13
C THR A 121 17.61 -8.19 2.13
N ASN A 122 18.29 -7.05 2.04
CA ASN A 122 19.35 -6.80 1.05
C ASN A 122 18.91 -7.15 -0.39
N GLY A 123 17.68 -6.81 -0.75
CA GLY A 123 17.11 -7.12 -2.06
C GLY A 123 16.76 -8.60 -2.28
N THR A 124 16.77 -9.42 -1.23
CA THR A 124 16.41 -10.84 -1.28
C THR A 124 15.10 -11.10 -0.54
N LEU A 125 14.13 -11.67 -1.24
CA LEU A 125 12.91 -12.23 -0.69
C LEU A 125 13.14 -13.70 -0.30
N HIS A 126 12.88 -14.02 0.96
CA HIS A 126 12.99 -15.38 1.50
C HIS A 126 11.60 -15.98 1.63
N TYR A 127 11.33 -17.07 0.90
CA TYR A 127 10.01 -17.70 0.87
C TYR A 127 10.04 -19.12 1.42
N ASP A 128 8.97 -19.52 2.12
CA ASP A 128 8.73 -20.91 2.50
C ASP A 128 8.25 -21.67 1.25
N PRO A 129 9.01 -22.67 0.74
CA PRO A 129 8.60 -23.43 -0.44
C PRO A 129 7.49 -24.46 -0.15
N THR A 130 7.21 -24.77 1.11
CA THR A 130 6.26 -25.79 1.55
C THR A 130 5.38 -25.28 2.69
N PRO A 131 4.58 -24.22 2.45
CA PRO A 131 3.78 -23.61 3.49
C PRO A 131 2.79 -24.59 4.13
N ALA A 132 2.79 -24.65 5.46
CA ALA A 132 2.04 -25.65 6.22
C ALA A 132 0.52 -25.60 5.98
N LEU A 133 -0.04 -24.40 5.80
CA LEU A 133 -1.48 -24.20 5.57
C LEU A 133 -1.90 -24.38 4.10
N ASP A 134 -0.92 -24.55 3.20
CA ASP A 134 -1.12 -24.71 1.75
C ASP A 134 -0.25 -25.88 1.23
N SER A 135 -0.18 -26.96 2.02
CA SER A 135 0.69 -28.12 1.75
C SER A 135 0.27 -28.82 0.46
N GLY A 136 1.16 -28.86 -0.55
CA GLY A 136 0.89 -29.44 -1.86
C GLY A 136 0.64 -28.40 -2.97
N SER A 137 0.51 -27.13 -2.61
CA SER A 137 0.52 -26.02 -3.55
C SER A 137 1.89 -25.87 -4.21
N PRO A 138 1.96 -25.54 -5.51
CA PRO A 138 3.22 -25.23 -6.18
C PRO A 138 3.77 -23.84 -5.78
N TRP A 139 3.08 -23.12 -4.89
CA TRP A 139 3.44 -21.78 -4.47
C TRP A 139 4.13 -21.77 -3.12
N GLY A 140 5.35 -21.24 -3.09
CA GLY A 140 5.93 -20.75 -1.86
C GLY A 140 5.39 -19.38 -1.47
N LEU A 141 5.59 -18.98 -0.21
CA LEU A 141 5.05 -17.73 0.32
C LEU A 141 6.03 -16.94 1.19
N THR A 142 5.86 -15.61 1.16
CA THR A 142 6.48 -14.67 2.09
C THR A 142 5.44 -13.61 2.46
N GLN A 143 5.28 -13.33 3.74
CA GLN A 143 4.48 -12.19 4.20
C GLN A 143 5.22 -10.89 3.91
N ILE A 144 4.52 -9.93 3.30
CA ILE A 144 5.04 -8.64 2.87
C ILE A 144 4.24 -7.51 3.48
N HIS A 145 4.92 -6.42 3.83
CA HIS A 145 4.28 -5.12 4.09
C HIS A 145 4.48 -4.19 2.90
N TRP A 146 3.36 -3.64 2.42
CA TRP A 146 3.32 -2.54 1.46
C TRP A 146 3.26 -1.23 2.21
N GLU A 147 4.10 -0.28 1.80
CA GLU A 147 4.10 1.06 2.37
C GLU A 147 3.89 2.07 1.27
N VAL A 148 2.98 3.02 1.51
CA VAL A 148 2.69 4.07 0.54
C VAL A 148 2.82 5.43 1.21
N ALA A 149 3.75 6.22 0.70
CA ALA A 149 4.05 7.54 1.20
C ALA A 149 2.91 8.53 0.89
N PRO A 150 2.61 9.47 1.80
CA PRO A 150 1.76 10.60 1.48
C PRO A 150 2.40 11.49 0.40
N PRO A 151 1.59 12.26 -0.36
CA PRO A 151 0.14 12.42 -0.24
C PRO A 151 -0.66 11.47 -1.14
N PHE A 152 -0.08 10.35 -1.61
CA PHE A 152 -0.78 9.49 -2.55
C PHE A 152 -1.98 8.79 -1.90
N ALA A 153 -3.16 9.03 -2.47
CA ALA A 153 -4.39 8.31 -2.16
C ALA A 153 -5.08 7.87 -3.45
N GLY A 154 -5.75 6.72 -3.39
CA GLY A 154 -6.47 6.13 -4.51
C GLY A 154 -5.99 4.72 -4.88
N PRO A 155 -6.42 4.23 -6.06
CA PRO A 155 -6.13 2.88 -6.51
C PRO A 155 -4.64 2.65 -6.77
N LEU A 156 -4.09 1.59 -6.19
CA LEU A 156 -2.74 1.09 -6.42
C LEU A 156 -2.82 -0.36 -6.88
N LEU A 157 -2.31 -0.62 -8.09
CA LEU A 157 -2.23 -1.96 -8.68
C LEU A 157 -0.80 -2.48 -8.57
N ILE A 158 -0.63 -3.71 -8.11
CA ILE A 158 0.66 -4.36 -7.94
C ILE A 158 0.68 -5.63 -8.79
N ARG A 159 1.64 -5.73 -9.72
CA ARG A 159 1.79 -6.86 -10.64
C ARG A 159 3.25 -7.28 -10.73
N GLY A 160 3.53 -8.54 -10.98
CA GLY A 160 4.92 -8.98 -11.08
C GLY A 160 5.09 -10.28 -11.85
N LYS A 161 6.35 -10.60 -12.16
CA LYS A 161 6.76 -11.88 -12.75
C LYS A 161 8.25 -12.14 -12.54
N GLN A 162 8.66 -13.38 -12.82
CA GLN A 162 10.07 -13.72 -12.95
C GLN A 162 10.71 -12.97 -14.14
N LEU A 163 11.93 -12.48 -13.94
CA LEU A 163 12.73 -11.86 -14.99
C LEU A 163 13.55 -12.94 -15.71
N GLY A 164 13.47 -12.95 -17.05
CA GLY A 164 14.20 -13.90 -17.88
C GLY A 164 13.76 -15.37 -17.75
N GLY A 165 12.67 -15.65 -17.03
CA GLY A 165 12.14 -16.99 -16.81
C GLY A 165 10.64 -17.10 -17.06
N THR A 166 10.09 -18.29 -16.81
CA THR A 166 8.69 -18.64 -17.09
C THR A 166 7.83 -18.74 -15.83
N GLN A 167 8.42 -18.56 -14.65
CA GLN A 167 7.69 -18.75 -13.40
C GLN A 167 6.73 -17.60 -13.14
N ALA A 168 5.50 -17.99 -12.80
CA ALA A 168 4.47 -17.07 -12.38
C ALA A 168 4.81 -16.49 -10.99
N MET A 169 4.30 -15.29 -10.76
CA MET A 169 4.25 -14.62 -9.48
C MET A 169 2.79 -14.32 -9.16
N GLY A 170 2.42 -14.37 -7.88
CA GLY A 170 1.07 -14.06 -7.44
C GLY A 170 1.06 -13.45 -6.05
N PHE A 171 -0.14 -13.19 -5.56
CA PHE A 171 -0.39 -12.52 -4.30
C PHE A 171 -1.58 -13.13 -3.57
N ASN A 172 -1.61 -13.00 -2.25
CA ASN A 172 -2.84 -13.13 -1.45
C ASN A 172 -3.11 -11.79 -0.78
N GLY A 173 -4.37 -11.47 -0.50
CA GLY A 173 -4.80 -10.19 0.06
C GLY A 173 -5.34 -9.21 -0.99
N GLY A 174 -5.53 -7.96 -0.55
CA GLY A 174 -6.02 -6.86 -1.39
C GLY A 174 -7.52 -6.63 -1.24
N GLU A 175 -8.05 -5.74 -2.07
CA GLU A 175 -9.50 -5.49 -2.17
C GLU A 175 -10.30 -6.73 -2.57
N GLU A 176 -9.62 -7.71 -3.15
CA GLU A 176 -10.18 -9.01 -3.47
C GLU A 176 -10.63 -9.78 -2.22
N PHE A 177 -10.13 -9.43 -1.01
CA PHE A 177 -10.42 -10.16 0.22
C PHE A 177 -10.70 -9.24 1.43
N THR A 178 -11.51 -9.74 2.37
CA THR A 178 -12.24 -8.93 3.36
C THR A 178 -11.47 -8.54 4.62
N ALA A 179 -10.18 -8.87 4.74
CA ALA A 179 -9.43 -8.66 5.98
C ALA A 179 -8.26 -7.69 5.82
N SER A 180 -8.11 -6.80 6.80
CA SER A 180 -6.94 -5.93 6.99
C SER A 180 -5.62 -6.69 7.18
N ASN A 181 -5.69 -8.02 7.31
CA ASN A 181 -4.58 -8.96 7.25
C ASN A 181 -4.98 -10.06 6.27
N ALA A 182 -4.28 -10.17 5.14
CA ALA A 182 -4.45 -11.28 4.23
C ALA A 182 -4.24 -12.61 4.97
N SER A 183 -5.03 -13.63 4.62
CA SER A 183 -4.75 -15.01 5.00
C SER A 183 -3.90 -15.69 3.93
N ASP A 184 -2.97 -16.57 4.32
CA ASP A 184 -2.25 -17.43 3.39
C ASP A 184 -3.13 -18.54 2.77
N THR A 185 -4.39 -18.63 3.18
CA THR A 185 -5.39 -19.52 2.58
C THR A 185 -6.27 -18.84 1.54
N GLU A 186 -6.10 -17.53 1.32
CA GLU A 186 -6.82 -16.84 0.25
C GLU A 186 -6.37 -17.34 -1.14
N PRO A 187 -7.24 -17.24 -2.16
CA PRO A 187 -6.84 -17.50 -3.54
C PRO A 187 -5.63 -16.67 -3.97
N VAL A 188 -4.74 -17.29 -4.75
CA VAL A 188 -3.59 -16.59 -5.35
C VAL A 188 -4.07 -15.80 -6.56
N VAL A 189 -3.92 -14.47 -6.52
CA VAL A 189 -4.23 -13.55 -7.61
C VAL A 189 -2.97 -13.12 -8.36
N SER A 190 -3.09 -12.83 -9.64
CA SER A 190 -1.95 -12.37 -10.47
C SER A 190 -1.66 -10.87 -10.34
N ALA A 191 -2.61 -10.12 -9.78
CA ALA A 191 -2.49 -8.69 -9.51
C ALA A 191 -3.17 -8.39 -8.17
N LEU A 192 -2.50 -7.61 -7.34
CA LEU A 192 -2.99 -7.18 -6.04
C LEU A 192 -3.53 -5.75 -6.15
N ARG A 193 -4.76 -5.52 -5.68
CA ARG A 193 -5.40 -4.19 -5.68
C ARG A 193 -5.44 -3.64 -4.27
N LEU A 194 -5.00 -2.39 -4.10
CA LEU A 194 -5.06 -1.67 -2.83
C LEU A 194 -5.77 -0.31 -3.02
N SER A 195 -6.84 -0.07 -2.27
CA SER A 195 -7.36 1.30 -2.07
C SER A 195 -6.56 2.01 -1.00
N VAL A 196 -5.65 2.87 -1.44
CA VAL A 196 -4.86 3.69 -0.53
C VAL A 196 -5.72 4.82 0.00
N SER A 197 -6.01 4.81 1.30
CA SER A 197 -6.71 5.88 2.01
C SER A 197 -5.81 6.46 3.10
N GLN A 198 -5.58 7.76 3.05
CA GLN A 198 -4.72 8.49 3.99
C GLN A 198 -5.50 9.69 4.56
N PRO A 199 -6.32 9.49 5.62
CA PRO A 199 -7.04 10.58 6.26
C PRO A 199 -6.08 11.69 6.68
N GLY A 200 -6.36 12.93 6.24
CA GLY A 200 -5.50 14.09 6.50
C GLY A 200 -4.22 14.17 5.66
N GLY A 201 -4.00 13.25 4.72
CA GLY A 201 -2.97 13.34 3.66
C GLY A 201 -1.51 13.28 4.11
N ASN A 202 -1.25 13.10 5.42
CA ASN A 202 0.10 13.16 5.99
C ASN A 202 0.53 11.84 6.66
N GLN A 203 -0.28 10.79 6.54
CA GLN A 203 -0.01 9.49 7.15
C GLN A 203 0.40 8.48 6.09
N TRP A 204 1.38 7.65 6.41
CA TRP A 204 1.73 6.50 5.58
C TRP A 204 0.61 5.47 5.61
N TYR A 205 0.25 4.98 4.43
CA TYR A 205 -0.64 3.84 4.31
C TYR A 205 0.18 2.56 4.40
N ARG A 206 -0.35 1.55 5.12
CA ARG A 206 0.29 0.25 5.29
C ARG A 206 -0.73 -0.86 5.07
N ALA A 207 -0.31 -1.88 4.35
CA ALA A 207 -1.09 -3.09 4.15
C ALA A 207 -0.20 -4.33 4.22
N THR A 208 -0.74 -5.42 4.76
CA THR A 208 -0.07 -6.71 4.84
C THR A 208 -0.67 -7.68 3.84
N SER A 209 0.17 -8.37 3.10
CA SER A 209 -0.24 -9.38 2.11
C SER A 209 0.80 -10.49 2.01
N TYR A 210 0.59 -11.45 1.11
CA TYR A 210 1.62 -12.42 0.76
C TYR A 210 2.07 -12.24 -0.68
N VAL A 211 3.38 -12.37 -0.91
CA VAL A 211 3.94 -12.63 -2.23
C VAL A 211 4.07 -14.15 -2.40
N ARG A 212 3.63 -14.63 -3.57
CA ARG A 212 3.70 -16.04 -3.98
C ARG A 212 4.66 -16.21 -5.15
N VAL A 213 5.61 -17.12 -4.99
CA VAL A 213 6.58 -17.51 -6.02
C VAL A 213 6.69 -19.02 -6.09
N LYS A 214 6.93 -19.58 -7.29
CA LYS A 214 7.04 -21.04 -7.47
C LYS A 214 8.46 -21.56 -7.39
N ALA A 215 9.46 -20.69 -7.52
CA ALA A 215 10.86 -21.07 -7.55
C ALA A 215 11.76 -19.90 -7.14
N ALA A 216 13.01 -20.21 -6.81
CA ALA A 216 14.06 -19.23 -6.67
C ALA A 216 14.37 -18.58 -8.02
N GLY A 217 14.84 -17.34 -8.00
CA GLY A 217 15.20 -16.60 -9.21
C GLY A 217 15.06 -15.10 -9.06
N CYS A 218 15.29 -14.37 -10.15
CA CYS A 218 15.12 -12.93 -10.17
C CYS A 218 13.68 -12.56 -10.51
N TYR A 219 13.05 -11.71 -9.71
CA TYR A 219 11.67 -11.28 -9.88
C TYR A 219 11.58 -9.76 -9.87
N ALA A 220 10.54 -9.23 -10.50
CA ALA A 220 10.19 -7.83 -10.31
C ALA A 220 8.69 -7.64 -10.13
N ILE A 221 8.37 -6.63 -9.34
CA ILE A 221 7.04 -6.07 -9.14
C ILE A 221 7.00 -4.68 -9.76
N GLN A 222 5.91 -4.36 -10.44
CA GLN A 222 5.52 -3.02 -10.84
C GLN A 222 4.36 -2.54 -9.97
N PHE A 223 4.51 -1.34 -9.43
CA PHE A 223 3.47 -0.56 -8.77
C PHE A 223 2.90 0.44 -9.78
N ASP A 224 1.59 0.41 -10.00
CA ASP A 224 0.89 1.37 -10.85
C ASP A 224 -0.15 2.14 -10.04
N GLY A 225 0.06 3.46 -9.91
CA GLY A 225 -0.94 4.39 -9.39
C GLY A 225 -1.40 5.34 -10.48
N ALA A 226 -2.44 6.14 -10.22
CA ALA A 226 -3.03 7.04 -11.23
C ALA A 226 -1.99 7.91 -11.97
N ALA A 227 -0.97 8.41 -11.27
CA ALA A 227 0.04 9.33 -11.82
C ALA A 227 1.46 8.77 -11.87
N PHE A 228 1.69 7.50 -11.52
CA PHE A 228 3.05 6.93 -11.50
C PHE A 228 3.07 5.46 -11.86
N SER A 229 4.26 5.00 -12.26
CA SER A 229 4.63 3.60 -12.31
C SER A 229 6.06 3.46 -11.79
N ASN A 230 6.32 2.47 -10.94
CA ASN A 230 7.68 2.18 -10.47
C ASN A 230 7.89 0.67 -10.34
N VAL A 231 9.15 0.25 -10.37
CA VAL A 231 9.52 -1.17 -10.35
C VAL A 231 10.47 -1.45 -9.20
N VAL A 232 10.24 -2.58 -8.53
CA VAL A 232 11.18 -3.16 -7.58
C VAL A 232 11.61 -4.53 -8.10
N VAL A 233 12.92 -4.72 -8.18
CA VAL A 233 13.55 -6.00 -8.51
C VAL A 233 14.11 -6.62 -7.24
N PHE A 234 13.89 -7.90 -7.05
CA PHE A 234 14.45 -8.66 -5.92
C PHE A 234 14.82 -10.09 -6.34
N GLN A 235 15.75 -10.67 -5.60
CA GLN A 235 16.11 -12.08 -5.70
C GLN A 235 15.17 -12.90 -4.80
N ALA A 236 14.55 -13.95 -5.30
CA ALA A 236 13.79 -14.91 -4.49
C ALA A 236 14.68 -16.11 -4.14
N THR A 237 14.65 -16.54 -2.88
CA THR A 237 15.33 -17.73 -2.36
C THR A 237 14.45 -18.47 -1.37
N SER A 238 14.54 -19.79 -1.31
CA SER A 238 13.79 -20.57 -0.34
C SER A 238 14.42 -20.49 1.05
N THR A 239 13.60 -20.46 2.09
CA THR A 239 14.01 -20.77 3.47
C THR A 239 14.04 -22.28 3.61
N SER A 240 15.21 -22.89 3.47
CA SER A 240 15.40 -24.33 3.71
C SER A 240 15.35 -24.69 5.19
#